data_AF-K2REF3-F1
#
_entry.id   AF-K2REF3-F1
#
_cell.length_a   1.000
_cell.length_b   1.000
_cell.length_c   1.000
_cell.angle_alpha   90.00
_cell.angle_beta   90.00
_cell.angle_gamma   90.00
#
_symmetry.space_group_name_H-M   'P 1'
#
loop_
_entity.id
_entity.type
_entity.pdbx_description
1 polymer ?
#
loop_
_entity_poly.entity_id
_entity_poly.type
_entity_poly.pdbx_seq_one_letter_code
_entity_poly.pdbx_strand_id
1 'polypeptide(L)'
;MLARRFPADGDARSATSRDPDFRAVLAIMEAITNSVYSICAALPFIGGVFTHQGLFRRFELDKYPLRVASASVLLYLTLVQALNFSSYAHASYRVATIQFSSFLTGLCLSTVVHRAVFHPLKRFPGPFAARLSKFWAVKQAAKTQGQWYKFNQELHTKYGDYVRVGPRELSVADPEAILPILGPSATTSRGPFYGSLEQSVHTTLDKQFHRQRRRVWDSGFKFALADFVPRIEAATDELLSVLAQNSRKGTPVVFNELVQRYSFDIMCTLAFGQPMGYLTGKTTAQDESIFKSIHDSLDMIALFVHTPWIIKILEVCSMIPGPMKRLNDWSAAKVELRKKVCRTLLKA
;
A
#
# COMPACT_ATOMS: atom_id res chain seq x y z
N MET A 1 27.79 79.59 29.12
CA MET A 1 26.91 78.85 30.05
C MET A 1 25.48 79.32 29.81
N LEU A 2 24.65 78.52 29.13
CA LEU A 2 23.17 78.59 29.15
C LEU A 2 22.65 77.42 28.31
N ALA A 3 22.36 76.30 28.97
CA ALA A 3 21.70 75.14 28.38
C ALA A 3 20.19 75.26 28.63
N ARG A 4 19.38 75.37 27.57
CA ARG A 4 17.92 75.22 27.63
C ARG A 4 17.55 73.80 27.21
N ARG A 5 16.93 73.05 28.14
CA ARG A 5 16.22 71.79 27.89
C ARG A 5 14.91 72.08 27.14
N PHE A 6 14.63 71.31 26.10
CA PHE A 6 13.28 71.04 25.60
C PHE A 6 13.03 69.51 25.63
N PRO A 7 11.80 69.05 25.90
CA PRO A 7 11.51 67.69 26.31
C PRO A 7 11.35 66.72 25.13
N ALA A 8 11.54 65.43 25.45
CA ALA A 8 11.46 64.29 24.55
C ALA A 8 10.05 64.10 23.96
N ASP A 9 10.01 63.86 22.64
CA ASP A 9 8.84 63.31 21.94
C ASP A 9 8.58 61.88 22.46
N GLY A 10 7.68 61.78 23.44
CA GLY A 10 7.09 60.55 23.90
C GLY A 10 5.77 60.26 23.16
N ASP A 11 5.64 59.01 22.71
CA ASP A 11 4.37 58.27 22.65
C ASP A 11 3.23 58.78 21.75
N ALA A 12 3.46 58.86 20.43
CA ALA A 12 2.37 58.90 19.45
C ALA A 12 1.81 57.50 19.07
N ARG A 13 2.40 56.40 19.58
CA ARG A 13 2.01 55.01 19.20
C ARG A 13 1.13 54.28 20.22
N SER A 14 0.85 54.86 21.39
CA SER A 14 0.09 54.19 22.46
C SER A 14 -1.36 54.67 22.62
N ALA A 15 -1.77 55.74 21.94
CA ALA A 15 -3.09 56.37 22.13
C ALA A 15 -4.24 55.76 21.29
N THR A 16 -3.95 55.11 20.15
CA THR A 16 -4.99 54.58 19.23
C THR A 16 -5.59 53.24 19.64
N SER A 17 -5.08 52.57 20.70
CA SER A 17 -5.57 51.25 21.16
C SER A 17 -6.58 51.31 22.32
N ARG A 18 -6.89 52.51 22.83
CA ARG A 18 -7.76 52.72 24.01
C ARG A 18 -9.13 53.33 23.68
N ASP A 19 -9.39 53.68 22.43
CA ASP A 19 -10.67 54.27 22.01
C ASP A 19 -11.77 53.16 21.95
N PRO A 20 -12.85 53.27 22.76
CA PRO A 20 -13.93 52.28 22.78
C PRO A 20 -14.62 52.11 21.41
N ASP A 21 -14.70 53.17 20.60
CA ASP A 21 -15.33 53.12 19.28
C ASP A 21 -14.46 52.36 18.27
N PHE A 22 -13.13 52.50 18.36
CA PHE A 22 -12.19 51.71 17.55
C PHE A 22 -12.22 50.22 17.90
N ARG A 23 -12.36 49.89 19.19
CA ARG A 23 -12.54 48.50 19.65
C ARG A 23 -13.87 47.91 19.17
N ALA A 24 -14.94 48.70 19.17
CA ALA A 24 -16.24 48.28 18.65
C ALA A 24 -16.18 47.97 17.15
N VAL A 25 -15.49 48.81 16.36
CA VAL A 25 -15.27 48.57 14.92
C VAL A 25 -14.43 47.31 14.68
N LEU A 26 -13.35 47.11 15.43
CA LEU A 26 -12.53 45.90 15.36
C LEU A 26 -13.33 44.64 15.70
N ALA A 27 -14.15 44.67 16.76
CA ALA A 27 -15.00 43.54 17.15
C ALA A 27 -16.06 43.22 16.07
N ILE A 28 -16.65 44.23 15.44
CA ILE A 28 -17.60 44.05 14.32
C ILE A 28 -16.89 43.46 13.11
N MET A 29 -15.71 43.97 12.75
CA MET A 29 -14.91 43.42 11.64
C MET A 29 -14.48 41.98 11.90
N GLU A 30 -14.06 41.63 13.12
CA GLU A 30 -13.76 40.26 13.54
C GLU A 30 -15.00 39.36 13.48
N ALA A 31 -16.16 39.83 13.93
CA ALA A 31 -17.41 39.07 13.89
C ALA A 31 -17.86 38.78 12.44
N ILE A 32 -17.79 39.78 11.55
CA ILE A 32 -18.08 39.62 10.12
C ILE A 32 -17.10 38.63 9.49
N THR A 33 -15.81 38.78 9.79
CA THR A 33 -14.74 37.91 9.28
C THR A 33 -14.95 36.45 9.72
N ASN A 34 -15.27 36.21 10.99
CA ASN A 34 -15.57 34.89 11.53
C ASN A 34 -16.84 34.26 10.93
N SER A 35 -17.87 35.08 10.69
CA SER A 35 -19.11 34.63 10.02
C SER A 35 -18.83 34.19 8.58
N VAL A 36 -18.06 34.98 7.82
CA VAL A 36 -17.65 34.65 6.46
C VAL A 36 -16.83 33.36 6.43
N TYR A 37 -15.85 33.20 7.32
CA TYR A 37 -15.06 31.95 7.41
C TYR A 37 -15.93 30.73 7.73
N SER A 38 -16.92 30.87 8.61
CA SER A 38 -17.83 29.79 8.97
C SER A 38 -18.71 29.36 7.79
N ILE A 39 -19.27 30.31 7.05
CA ILE A 39 -20.04 30.04 5.83
C ILE A 39 -19.16 29.41 4.75
N CYS A 40 -17.94 29.94 4.56
CA CYS A 40 -16.97 29.39 3.64
C CYS A 40 -16.54 27.96 4.00
N ALA A 41 -16.60 27.55 5.27
CA ALA A 41 -16.28 26.18 5.68
C ALA A 41 -17.48 25.21 5.53
N ALA A 42 -18.72 25.67 5.74
CA ALA A 42 -19.90 24.80 5.75
C ALA A 42 -20.21 24.17 4.37
N LEU A 43 -20.14 24.96 3.28
CA LEU A 43 -20.43 24.46 1.93
C LEU A 43 -19.44 23.37 1.46
N PRO A 44 -18.10 23.55 1.58
CA PRO A 44 -17.14 22.50 1.25
C PRO A 44 -17.33 21.24 2.09
N PHE A 45 -17.66 21.37 3.38
CA PHE A 45 -17.94 20.23 4.25
C PHE A 45 -19.09 19.38 3.69
N ILE A 46 -20.21 20.01 3.35
CA ILE A 46 -21.37 19.36 2.73
C ILE A 46 -20.97 18.71 1.39
N GLY A 47 -20.18 19.41 0.58
CA GLY A 47 -19.60 18.85 -0.65
C GLY A 47 -18.77 17.58 -0.41
N GLY A 48 -17.99 17.54 0.68
CA GLY A 48 -17.24 16.35 1.10
C GLY A 48 -18.16 15.20 1.47
N VAL A 49 -19.25 15.46 2.20
CA VAL A 49 -20.27 14.46 2.54
C VAL A 49 -20.91 13.88 1.27
N PHE A 50 -21.34 14.72 0.33
CA PHE A 50 -21.91 14.28 -0.94
C PHE A 50 -20.91 13.50 -1.79
N THR A 51 -19.65 13.93 -1.82
CA THR A 51 -18.59 13.20 -2.54
C THR A 51 -18.39 11.81 -1.96
N HIS A 52 -18.42 11.65 -0.63
CA HIS A 52 -18.39 10.32 -0.03
C HIS A 52 -19.58 9.46 -0.48
N GLN A 53 -20.80 9.97 -0.37
CA GLN A 53 -22.03 9.21 -0.66
C GLN A 53 -22.21 8.88 -2.14
N GLY A 54 -21.87 9.82 -3.03
CA GLY A 54 -22.04 9.68 -4.47
C GLY A 54 -20.89 8.95 -5.16
N LEU A 55 -19.64 9.20 -4.72
CA LEU A 55 -18.45 8.73 -5.41
C LEU A 55 -17.77 7.57 -4.65
N PHE A 56 -17.23 7.83 -3.45
CA PHE A 56 -16.42 6.83 -2.71
C PHE A 56 -17.20 5.59 -2.28
N ARG A 57 -18.52 5.71 -2.13
CA ARG A 57 -19.38 4.56 -1.78
C ARG A 57 -19.75 3.69 -2.98
N ARG A 58 -19.80 4.28 -4.19
CA ARG A 58 -20.22 3.60 -5.42
C ARG A 58 -19.05 3.07 -6.23
N PHE A 59 -17.90 3.74 -6.16
CA PHE A 59 -16.71 3.41 -6.91
C PHE A 59 -15.56 3.02 -5.99
N GLU A 60 -14.82 1.97 -6.36
CA GLU A 60 -13.63 1.49 -5.65
C GLU A 60 -12.40 2.33 -6.01
N LEU A 61 -12.43 3.60 -5.60
CA LEU A 61 -11.36 4.57 -5.89
C LEU A 61 -10.01 4.19 -5.25
N ASP A 62 -10.01 3.29 -4.26
CA ASP A 62 -8.80 2.74 -3.64
C ASP A 62 -7.93 1.94 -4.62
N LYS A 63 -8.47 1.56 -5.79
CA LYS A 63 -7.69 0.98 -6.90
C LYS A 63 -6.79 1.99 -7.61
N TYR A 64 -7.07 3.29 -7.48
CA TYR A 64 -6.39 4.36 -8.22
C TYR A 64 -5.85 5.46 -7.30
N PRO A 65 -5.03 5.13 -6.29
CA PRO A 65 -4.62 6.09 -5.26
C PRO A 65 -3.87 7.30 -5.83
N LEU A 66 -2.97 7.09 -6.81
CA LEU A 66 -2.22 8.18 -7.44
C LEU A 66 -3.11 9.13 -8.26
N ARG A 67 -4.17 8.61 -8.90
CA ARG A 67 -5.13 9.45 -9.64
C ARG A 67 -6.01 10.26 -8.70
N VAL A 68 -6.41 9.67 -7.58
CA VAL A 68 -7.17 10.37 -6.54
C VAL A 68 -6.29 11.47 -5.90
N ALA A 69 -5.03 11.16 -5.62
CA ALA A 69 -4.07 12.13 -5.09
C ALA A 69 -3.82 13.28 -6.08
N SER A 70 -3.56 12.98 -7.35
CA SER A 70 -3.35 14.02 -8.37
C SER A 70 -4.60 14.88 -8.59
N ALA A 71 -5.79 14.26 -8.65
CA ALA A 71 -7.06 15.00 -8.74
C ALA A 71 -7.29 15.91 -7.53
N SER A 72 -6.92 15.45 -6.32
CA SER A 72 -7.05 16.24 -5.09
C SER A 72 -6.09 17.44 -5.08
N VAL A 73 -4.85 17.24 -5.53
CA VAL A 73 -3.86 18.33 -5.68
C VAL A 73 -4.33 19.33 -6.73
N LEU A 74 -4.78 18.87 -7.90
CA LEU A 74 -5.30 19.74 -8.95
C LEU A 74 -6.52 20.53 -8.47
N LEU A 75 -7.45 19.89 -7.75
CA LEU A 75 -8.61 20.57 -7.15
C LEU A 75 -8.18 21.67 -6.17
N TYR A 76 -7.15 21.42 -5.37
CA TYR A 76 -6.62 22.43 -4.45
C TYR A 76 -5.96 23.60 -5.21
N LEU A 77 -5.15 23.30 -6.23
CA LEU A 77 -4.49 24.34 -7.03
C LEU A 77 -5.48 25.19 -7.81
N THR A 78 -6.52 24.59 -8.39
CA THR A 78 -7.60 25.34 -9.07
C THR A 78 -8.39 26.19 -8.08
N LEU A 79 -8.62 25.70 -6.85
CA LEU A 79 -9.26 26.48 -5.80
C LEU A 79 -8.42 27.70 -5.40
N VAL A 80 -7.11 27.52 -5.20
CA VAL A 80 -6.19 28.63 -4.92
C VAL A 80 -6.21 29.65 -6.06
N GLN A 81 -6.14 29.19 -7.31
CA GLN A 81 -6.15 30.07 -8.49
C GLN A 81 -7.48 30.82 -8.65
N ALA A 82 -8.61 30.15 -8.44
CA ALA A 82 -9.94 30.75 -8.52
C ALA A 82 -10.15 31.85 -7.46
N LEU A 83 -9.50 31.72 -6.31
CA LEU A 83 -9.55 32.69 -5.21
C LEU A 83 -8.43 33.72 -5.27
N ASN A 84 -7.48 33.60 -6.20
CA ASN A 84 -6.28 34.43 -6.24
C ASN A 84 -6.58 35.85 -6.73
N PHE A 85 -6.82 36.76 -5.80
CA PHE A 85 -6.88 38.19 -6.08
C PHE A 85 -5.47 38.78 -5.90
N SER A 86 -4.94 39.42 -6.95
CA SER A 86 -3.54 39.90 -7.04
C SER A 86 -3.11 40.78 -5.86
N SER A 87 -4.04 41.52 -5.26
CA SER A 87 -3.78 42.37 -4.09
C SER A 87 -3.81 41.62 -2.74
N TYR A 88 -4.25 40.36 -2.69
CA TYR A 88 -4.51 39.59 -1.46
C TYR A 88 -4.10 38.12 -1.55
N ALA A 89 -2.94 37.82 -2.15
CA ALA A 89 -2.48 36.45 -2.38
C ALA A 89 -2.44 35.59 -1.10
N HIS A 90 -1.92 36.12 0.02
CA HIS A 90 -1.85 35.38 1.28
C HIS A 90 -3.22 35.06 1.89
N ALA A 91 -4.18 35.99 1.81
CA ALA A 91 -5.53 35.75 2.31
C ALA A 91 -6.26 34.69 1.45
N SER A 92 -6.05 34.74 0.14
CA SER A 92 -6.60 33.78 -0.83
C SER A 92 -6.15 32.35 -0.54
N TYR A 93 -4.85 32.16 -0.27
CA TYR A 93 -4.30 30.86 0.12
C TYR A 93 -4.86 30.32 1.44
N ARG A 94 -5.07 31.21 2.44
CA ARG A 94 -5.67 30.82 3.73
C ARG A 94 -7.11 30.35 3.55
N VAL A 95 -7.92 31.07 2.78
CA VAL A 95 -9.32 30.70 2.51
C VAL A 95 -9.38 29.36 1.76
N ALA A 96 -8.57 29.17 0.72
CA ALA A 96 -8.50 27.92 -0.03
C ALA A 96 -8.14 26.72 0.87
N THR A 97 -7.16 26.89 1.75
CA THR A 97 -6.74 25.85 2.71
C THR A 97 -7.84 25.52 3.72
N ILE A 98 -8.57 26.52 4.24
CA ILE A 98 -9.71 26.29 5.14
C ILE A 98 -10.82 25.53 4.42
N GLN A 99 -11.19 25.96 3.21
CA GLN A 99 -12.23 25.30 2.42
C GLN A 99 -11.87 23.85 2.09
N PHE A 100 -10.65 23.60 1.63
CA PHE A 100 -10.17 22.25 1.30
C PHE A 100 -10.10 21.35 2.55
N SER A 101 -9.61 21.88 3.67
CA SER A 101 -9.57 21.14 4.95
C SER A 101 -10.98 20.80 5.44
N SER A 102 -11.92 21.73 5.30
CA SER A 102 -13.33 21.51 5.65
C SER A 102 -13.97 20.44 4.77
N PHE A 103 -13.70 20.46 3.46
CA PHE A 103 -14.12 19.41 2.53
C PHE A 103 -13.59 18.03 2.92
N LEU A 104 -12.28 17.92 3.19
CA LEU A 104 -11.67 16.65 3.62
C LEU A 104 -12.26 16.18 4.96
N THR A 105 -12.54 17.10 5.89
CA THR A 105 -13.18 16.77 7.17
C THR A 105 -14.57 16.20 6.96
N GLY A 106 -15.39 16.81 6.11
CA GLY A 106 -16.72 16.30 5.76
C GLY A 106 -16.68 14.92 5.09
N LEU A 107 -15.74 14.72 4.16
CA LEU A 107 -15.49 13.43 3.51
C LEU A 107 -15.10 12.35 4.53
N CYS A 108 -14.13 12.63 5.39
CA CYS A 108 -13.64 11.70 6.42
C CYS A 108 -14.72 11.37 7.44
N LEU A 109 -15.43 12.38 7.97
CA LEU A 109 -16.48 12.16 8.97
C LEU A 109 -17.63 11.35 8.39
N SER A 110 -18.11 11.69 7.19
CA SER A 110 -19.14 10.91 6.48
C SER A 110 -18.73 9.45 6.29
N THR A 111 -17.45 9.22 5.95
CA THR A 111 -16.87 7.88 5.79
C THR A 111 -16.87 7.09 7.11
N VAL A 112 -16.40 7.70 8.21
CA VAL A 112 -16.31 7.06 9.52
C VAL A 112 -17.70 6.74 10.07
N VAL A 113 -18.64 7.69 10.00
CA VAL A 113 -20.03 7.51 10.46
C VAL A 113 -20.72 6.40 9.67
N HIS A 114 -20.56 6.39 8.34
CA HIS A 114 -21.10 5.31 7.51
C HIS A 114 -20.55 3.95 7.91
N ARG A 115 -19.22 3.83 8.03
CA ARG A 115 -18.55 2.57 8.37
C ARG A 115 -18.98 2.01 9.73
N ALA A 116 -19.22 2.90 10.70
CA ALA A 116 -19.63 2.54 12.05
C ALA A 116 -21.11 2.11 12.13
N VAL A 117 -22.03 2.89 11.54
CA VAL A 117 -23.48 2.79 11.83
C VAL A 117 -24.30 2.24 10.66
N PHE A 118 -23.93 2.58 9.42
CA PHE A 118 -24.76 2.31 8.24
C PHE A 118 -24.22 1.16 7.36
N HIS A 119 -22.98 0.72 7.60
CA HIS A 119 -22.37 -0.33 6.79
C HIS A 119 -23.07 -1.69 6.99
N PRO A 120 -23.33 -2.47 5.91
CA PRO A 120 -24.00 -3.77 6.00
C PRO A 120 -23.31 -4.77 6.94
N LEU A 121 -21.99 -4.65 7.10
CA LEU A 121 -21.20 -5.49 8.01
C LEU A 121 -21.33 -5.11 9.50
N LYS A 122 -22.17 -4.13 9.87
CA LYS A 122 -22.34 -3.71 11.28
C LYS A 122 -22.84 -4.82 12.21
N ARG A 123 -23.56 -5.80 11.65
CA ARG A 123 -24.10 -6.96 12.38
C ARG A 123 -23.05 -7.98 12.82
N PHE A 124 -21.88 -7.98 12.17
CA PHE A 124 -20.83 -8.92 12.50
C PHE A 124 -20.00 -8.42 13.69
N PRO A 125 -19.66 -9.32 14.65
CA PRO A 125 -18.83 -8.97 15.78
C PRO A 125 -17.39 -8.66 15.36
N GLY A 126 -16.64 -8.00 16.24
CA GLY A 126 -15.25 -7.66 16.00
C GLY A 126 -14.84 -6.31 16.61
N PRO A 127 -13.53 -6.03 16.67
CA PRO A 127 -13.00 -4.83 17.32
C PRO A 127 -13.53 -3.54 16.69
N PHE A 128 -13.95 -2.58 17.52
CA PHE A 128 -14.55 -1.34 17.02
C PHE A 128 -13.61 -0.55 16.09
N ALA A 129 -12.33 -0.46 16.44
CA ALA A 129 -11.31 0.21 15.61
C ALA A 129 -11.14 -0.43 14.22
N ALA A 130 -11.31 -1.76 14.11
CA ALA A 130 -11.26 -2.48 12.83
C ALA A 130 -12.39 -2.05 11.89
N ARG A 131 -13.53 -1.63 12.44
CA ARG A 131 -14.69 -1.16 11.66
C ARG A 131 -14.41 0.18 10.97
N LEU A 132 -13.60 1.03 11.59
CA LEU A 132 -13.39 2.41 11.14
C LEU A 132 -12.28 2.50 10.10
N SER A 133 -11.15 1.81 10.32
CA SER A 133 -9.95 2.01 9.52
C SER A 133 -9.09 0.76 9.38
N LYS A 134 -8.45 0.66 8.21
CA LYS A 134 -7.43 -0.37 7.93
C LYS A 134 -6.09 -0.13 8.62
N PHE A 135 -5.83 1.11 9.06
CA PHE A 135 -4.65 1.40 9.89
C PHE A 135 -4.66 0.63 11.21
N TRP A 136 -5.84 0.23 11.71
CA TRP A 136 -5.90 -0.69 12.84
C TRP A 136 -5.26 -2.03 12.51
N ALA A 137 -5.56 -2.64 11.35
CA ALA A 137 -4.97 -3.90 10.95
C ALA A 137 -3.45 -3.78 10.72
N VAL A 138 -2.99 -2.68 10.12
CA VAL A 138 -1.54 -2.39 9.95
C VAL A 138 -0.84 -2.28 11.32
N LYS A 139 -1.44 -1.57 12.27
CA LYS A 139 -0.91 -1.45 13.65
C LYS A 139 -0.79 -2.82 14.32
N GLN A 140 -1.80 -3.67 14.14
CA GLN A 140 -1.80 -5.02 14.70
C GLN A 140 -0.76 -5.91 14.00
N ALA A 141 -0.67 -5.85 12.67
CA ALA A 141 0.36 -6.56 11.90
C ALA A 141 1.78 -6.15 12.37
N ALA A 142 2.03 -4.86 12.56
CA ALA A 142 3.28 -4.36 13.12
C ALA A 142 3.55 -4.90 14.54
N LYS A 143 2.54 -4.86 15.41
CA LYS A 143 2.63 -5.38 16.79
C LYS A 143 2.96 -6.88 16.81
N THR A 144 2.44 -7.65 15.85
CA THR A 144 2.67 -9.09 15.72
C THR A 144 3.88 -9.44 14.86
N GLN A 145 4.69 -8.46 14.43
CA GLN A 145 5.82 -8.69 13.52
C GLN A 145 5.42 -9.49 12.26
N GLY A 146 4.27 -9.13 11.66
CA GLY A 146 3.72 -9.82 10.47
C GLY A 146 2.95 -11.10 10.76
N GLN A 147 2.89 -11.59 12.00
CA GLN A 147 2.18 -12.82 12.38
C GLN A 147 0.65 -12.62 12.51
N TRP A 148 0.02 -12.07 11.46
CA TRP A 148 -1.42 -11.78 11.42
C TRP A 148 -2.30 -13.00 11.71
N TYR A 149 -1.86 -14.19 11.30
CA TYR A 149 -2.62 -15.44 11.50
C TYR A 149 -2.87 -15.75 12.99
N LYS A 150 -1.90 -15.48 13.89
CA LYS A 150 -2.06 -15.69 15.33
C LYS A 150 -3.10 -14.75 15.90
N PHE A 151 -3.03 -13.48 15.51
CA PHE A 151 -4.01 -12.49 15.92
C PHE A 151 -5.40 -12.80 15.37
N ASN A 152 -5.50 -13.31 14.14
CA ASN A 152 -6.77 -13.74 13.59
C ASN A 152 -7.37 -14.92 14.38
N GLN A 153 -6.53 -15.87 14.80
CA GLN A 153 -6.95 -16.98 15.67
C GLN A 153 -7.52 -16.45 17.01
N GLU A 154 -6.85 -15.50 17.67
CA GLU A 154 -7.36 -14.86 18.89
C GLU A 154 -8.72 -14.18 18.68
N LEU A 155 -8.90 -13.51 17.53
CA LEU A 155 -10.17 -12.87 17.18
C LEU A 155 -11.29 -13.89 17.00
N HIS A 156 -11.02 -14.99 16.31
CA HIS A 156 -12.00 -16.06 16.11
C HIS A 156 -12.34 -16.77 17.43
N THR A 157 -11.37 -17.00 18.31
CA THR A 157 -11.63 -17.51 19.67
C THR A 157 -12.56 -16.59 20.47
N LYS A 158 -12.47 -15.26 20.27
CA LYS A 158 -13.26 -14.27 21.03
C LYS A 158 -14.63 -13.96 20.43
N TYR A 159 -14.73 -13.89 19.11
CA TYR A 159 -15.91 -13.37 18.40
C TYR A 159 -16.65 -14.43 17.56
N GLY A 160 -16.12 -15.66 17.48
CA GLY A 160 -16.68 -16.75 16.68
C GLY A 160 -16.19 -16.78 15.24
N ASP A 161 -16.88 -17.51 14.38
CA ASP A 161 -16.38 -17.86 13.04
C ASP A 161 -16.44 -16.71 12.03
N TYR A 162 -17.25 -15.68 12.30
CA TYR A 162 -17.45 -14.56 11.38
C TYR A 162 -17.07 -13.23 12.05
N VAL A 163 -15.87 -12.73 11.77
CA VAL A 163 -15.31 -11.56 12.47
C VAL A 163 -15.00 -10.42 11.53
N ARG A 164 -15.51 -9.23 11.84
CA ARG A 164 -15.21 -8.01 11.09
C ARG A 164 -13.81 -7.50 11.43
N VAL A 165 -12.86 -7.74 10.52
CA VAL A 165 -11.44 -7.36 10.63
C VAL A 165 -11.08 -6.10 9.82
N GLY A 166 -12.06 -5.49 9.16
CA GLY A 166 -11.87 -4.24 8.43
C GLY A 166 -13.18 -3.51 8.14
N PRO A 167 -13.09 -2.29 7.55
CA PRO A 167 -14.28 -1.54 7.17
C PRO A 167 -15.19 -2.29 6.21
N ARG A 168 -14.59 -2.97 5.22
CA ARG A 168 -15.24 -3.75 4.14
C ARG A 168 -14.80 -5.22 4.12
N GLU A 169 -14.31 -5.75 5.24
CA GLU A 169 -13.72 -7.09 5.29
C GLU A 169 -14.21 -7.91 6.48
N LEU A 170 -14.44 -9.19 6.20
CA LEU A 170 -14.85 -10.22 7.13
C LEU A 170 -13.82 -11.35 7.06
N SER A 171 -13.31 -11.77 8.22
CA SER A 171 -12.58 -13.01 8.37
C SER A 171 -13.58 -14.11 8.67
N VAL A 172 -13.46 -15.23 7.97
CA VAL A 172 -14.38 -16.36 8.04
C VAL A 172 -13.59 -17.61 8.37
N ALA A 173 -13.95 -18.26 9.47
CA ALA A 173 -13.37 -19.52 9.94
C ALA A 173 -14.41 -20.66 9.90
N ASP A 174 -15.23 -20.68 8.84
CA ASP A 174 -16.28 -21.66 8.61
C ASP A 174 -15.94 -22.53 7.38
N PRO A 175 -15.74 -23.85 7.54
CA PRO A 175 -15.49 -24.76 6.42
C PRO A 175 -16.61 -24.77 5.37
N GLU A 176 -17.87 -24.59 5.77
CA GLU A 176 -19.01 -24.59 4.87
C GLU A 176 -19.02 -23.37 3.95
N ALA A 177 -18.35 -22.27 4.36
CA ALA A 177 -18.22 -21.06 3.56
C ALA A 177 -17.18 -21.18 2.43
N ILE A 178 -16.32 -22.21 2.43
CA ILE A 178 -15.25 -22.36 1.43
C ILE A 178 -15.85 -22.53 0.01
N LEU A 179 -16.80 -23.44 -0.18
CA LEU A 179 -17.38 -23.68 -1.52
C LEU A 179 -18.21 -22.49 -2.03
N PRO A 180 -19.08 -21.84 -1.23
CA PRO A 180 -19.77 -20.64 -1.65
C PRO A 180 -18.85 -19.46 -2.01
N ILE A 181 -17.70 -19.32 -1.35
CA ILE A 181 -16.78 -18.17 -1.53
C ILE A 181 -15.67 -18.46 -2.55
N LEU A 182 -15.17 -19.68 -2.64
CA LEU A 182 -13.99 -20.04 -3.45
C LEU A 182 -14.26 -21.14 -4.47
N GLY A 183 -15.43 -21.77 -4.41
CA GLY A 183 -15.79 -22.88 -5.29
C GLY A 183 -16.02 -22.45 -6.75
N PRO A 184 -16.17 -23.43 -7.68
CA PRO A 184 -16.33 -23.17 -9.10
C PRO A 184 -17.56 -22.31 -9.45
N SER A 185 -18.63 -22.42 -8.65
CA SER A 185 -19.88 -21.68 -8.83
C SER A 185 -19.95 -20.39 -8.02
N ALA A 186 -18.85 -20.01 -7.33
CA ALA A 186 -18.82 -18.80 -6.54
C ALA A 186 -18.93 -17.54 -7.43
N THR A 187 -19.75 -16.58 -7.02
CA THR A 187 -19.92 -15.28 -7.70
C THR A 187 -18.92 -14.22 -7.22
N THR A 188 -18.18 -14.54 -6.16
CA THR A 188 -17.12 -13.71 -5.59
C THR A 188 -15.93 -13.60 -6.55
N SER A 189 -15.21 -12.49 -6.42
CA SER A 189 -13.95 -12.27 -7.12
C SER A 189 -12.81 -12.17 -6.11
N ARG A 190 -11.57 -12.35 -6.59
CA ARG A 190 -10.37 -12.05 -5.82
C ARG A 190 -10.42 -10.58 -5.33
N GLY A 191 -9.92 -10.36 -4.11
CA GLY A 191 -9.94 -9.06 -3.46
C GLY A 191 -8.93 -8.05 -4.06
N PRO A 192 -8.97 -6.77 -3.62
CA PRO A 192 -8.16 -5.69 -4.19
C PRO A 192 -6.64 -5.89 -4.10
N PHE A 193 -6.16 -6.68 -3.12
CA PHE A 193 -4.74 -7.02 -2.99
C PHE A 193 -4.15 -7.61 -4.27
N TYR A 194 -4.88 -8.51 -4.93
CA TYR A 194 -4.40 -9.17 -6.14
C TYR A 194 -4.16 -8.16 -7.28
N GLY A 195 -4.97 -7.11 -7.41
CA GLY A 195 -4.76 -6.03 -8.38
C GLY A 195 -3.68 -5.00 -8.02
N SER A 196 -3.04 -5.14 -6.86
CA SER A 196 -2.08 -4.16 -6.33
C SER A 196 -0.62 -4.45 -6.69
N LEU A 197 -0.36 -5.58 -7.35
CA LEU A 197 0.95 -6.01 -7.81
C LEU A 197 0.95 -6.20 -9.34
N GLU A 198 2.14 -6.47 -9.90
CA GLU A 198 2.32 -6.71 -11.32
C GLU A 198 1.41 -7.85 -11.80
N GLN A 199 0.85 -7.72 -13.01
CA GLN A 199 -0.08 -8.71 -13.54
C GLN A 199 0.60 -10.05 -13.83
N SER A 200 0.25 -11.06 -13.07
CA SER A 200 0.69 -12.45 -13.23
C SER A 200 -0.51 -13.40 -13.20
N VAL A 201 -0.26 -14.71 -13.41
CA VAL A 201 -1.29 -15.75 -13.20
C VAL A 201 -1.84 -15.71 -11.77
N HIS A 202 -1.01 -15.38 -10.79
CA HIS A 202 -1.41 -15.35 -9.38
C HIS A 202 -2.18 -14.07 -9.00
N THR A 203 -1.79 -12.94 -9.56
CA THR A 203 -2.25 -11.60 -9.12
C THR A 203 -3.34 -11.00 -10.00
N THR A 204 -3.50 -11.44 -11.24
CA THR A 204 -4.51 -10.85 -12.13
C THR A 204 -5.95 -11.02 -11.60
N LEU A 205 -6.76 -9.97 -11.78
CA LEU A 205 -8.21 -9.98 -11.57
C LEU A 205 -8.99 -10.26 -12.87
N ASP A 206 -8.32 -10.15 -14.03
CA ASP A 206 -8.92 -10.42 -15.33
C ASP A 206 -8.96 -11.93 -15.60
N LYS A 207 -10.18 -12.48 -15.69
CA LYS A 207 -10.43 -13.90 -15.93
C LYS A 207 -9.93 -14.37 -17.30
N GLN A 208 -10.00 -13.52 -18.33
CA GLN A 208 -9.55 -13.87 -19.68
C GLN A 208 -8.02 -13.93 -19.72
N PHE A 209 -7.35 -12.88 -19.22
CA PHE A 209 -5.89 -12.88 -19.09
C PHE A 209 -5.40 -14.05 -18.23
N HIS A 210 -6.08 -14.32 -17.10
CA HIS A 210 -5.78 -15.47 -16.25
C HIS A 210 -5.85 -16.78 -17.04
N ARG A 211 -6.94 -17.03 -17.78
CA ARG A 211 -7.14 -18.24 -18.58
C ARG A 211 -6.03 -18.44 -19.60
N GLN A 212 -5.68 -17.37 -20.33
CA GLN A 212 -4.63 -17.42 -21.35
C GLN A 212 -3.27 -17.76 -20.74
N ARG A 213 -2.89 -17.06 -19.66
CA ARG A 213 -1.60 -17.28 -18.99
C ARG A 213 -1.54 -18.64 -18.29
N ARG A 214 -2.65 -19.06 -17.68
CA ARG A 214 -2.76 -20.36 -17.00
C ARG A 214 -2.56 -21.53 -17.95
N ARG A 215 -3.06 -21.46 -19.19
CA ARG A 215 -2.85 -22.49 -20.22
C ARG A 215 -1.36 -22.75 -20.50
N VAL A 216 -0.56 -21.69 -20.58
CA VAL A 216 0.91 -21.79 -20.76
C VAL A 216 1.58 -22.36 -19.52
N TRP A 217 1.10 -21.98 -18.34
CA TRP A 217 1.62 -22.51 -17.08
C TRP A 217 1.35 -24.01 -16.95
N ASP A 218 0.12 -24.44 -17.24
CA ASP A 218 -0.29 -25.85 -17.13
C ASP A 218 0.50 -26.78 -18.06
N SER A 219 0.98 -26.32 -19.22
CA SER A 219 1.85 -27.15 -20.07
C SER A 219 3.18 -27.48 -19.41
N GLY A 220 3.72 -26.56 -18.59
CA GLY A 220 4.94 -26.77 -17.83
C GLY A 220 4.80 -27.81 -16.71
N PHE A 221 3.59 -28.02 -16.18
CA PHE A 221 3.33 -28.99 -15.11
C PHE A 221 2.78 -30.34 -15.61
N LYS A 222 2.47 -30.47 -16.90
CA LYS A 222 1.96 -31.72 -17.49
C LYS A 222 3.02 -32.42 -18.33
N PHE A 223 3.62 -31.73 -19.29
CA PHE A 223 4.47 -32.36 -20.29
C PHE A 223 5.96 -32.31 -19.91
N ALA A 224 6.40 -31.27 -19.21
CA ALA A 224 7.80 -31.05 -18.86
C ALA A 224 8.21 -31.63 -17.49
N LEU A 225 7.30 -32.31 -16.78
CA LEU A 225 7.58 -32.78 -15.42
C LEU A 225 8.72 -33.81 -15.39
N ALA A 226 8.74 -34.73 -16.36
CA ALA A 226 9.82 -35.72 -16.50
C ALA A 226 11.18 -35.04 -16.72
N ASP A 227 11.24 -33.93 -17.44
CA ASP A 227 12.47 -33.17 -17.70
C ASP A 227 12.97 -32.40 -16.47
N PHE A 228 12.10 -32.19 -15.47
CA PHE A 228 12.45 -31.48 -14.23
C PHE A 228 13.10 -32.41 -13.20
N VAL A 229 12.73 -33.69 -13.18
CA VAL A 229 13.21 -34.65 -12.16
C VAL A 229 14.74 -34.70 -12.09
N PRO A 230 15.49 -34.92 -13.20
CA PRO A 230 16.96 -35.00 -13.13
C PRO A 230 17.61 -33.71 -12.64
N ARG A 231 16.98 -32.55 -12.90
CA ARG A 231 17.48 -31.23 -12.47
C ARG A 231 17.29 -31.03 -10.97
N ILE A 232 16.17 -31.51 -10.42
CA ILE A 232 15.89 -31.46 -8.99
C ILE A 232 16.78 -32.45 -8.25
N GLU A 233 17.00 -33.65 -8.79
CA GLU A 233 17.94 -34.64 -8.24
C GLU A 233 19.36 -34.06 -8.17
N ALA A 234 19.87 -33.47 -9.26
CA ALA A 234 21.18 -32.83 -9.26
C ALA A 234 21.31 -31.71 -8.22
N ALA A 235 20.28 -30.86 -8.06
CA ALA A 235 20.27 -29.83 -7.01
C ALA A 235 20.22 -30.43 -5.60
N THR A 236 19.58 -31.60 -5.45
CA THR A 236 19.48 -32.31 -4.17
C THR A 236 20.81 -32.99 -3.82
N ASP A 237 21.51 -33.56 -4.78
CA ASP A 237 22.86 -34.09 -4.61
C ASP A 237 23.85 -32.98 -4.20
N GLU A 238 23.71 -31.78 -4.79
CA GLU A 238 24.50 -30.61 -4.42
C GLU A 238 24.21 -30.17 -2.97
N LEU A 239 22.94 -30.13 -2.57
CA LEU A 239 22.53 -29.86 -1.19
C LEU A 239 23.15 -30.87 -0.20
N LEU A 240 23.06 -32.16 -0.50
CA LEU A 240 23.63 -33.23 0.33
C LEU A 240 25.16 -33.13 0.42
N SER A 241 25.82 -32.77 -0.68
CA SER A 241 27.27 -32.53 -0.70
C SER A 241 27.67 -31.36 0.21
N VAL A 242 26.95 -30.24 0.16
CA VAL A 242 27.18 -29.08 1.04
C VAL A 242 26.98 -29.47 2.52
N LEU A 243 25.93 -30.22 2.84
CA LEU A 243 25.68 -30.72 4.20
C LEU A 243 26.80 -31.66 4.67
N ALA A 244 27.21 -32.61 3.84
CA ALA A 244 28.30 -33.53 4.16
C ALA A 244 29.63 -32.80 4.38
N GLN A 245 29.93 -31.78 3.57
CA GLN A 245 31.13 -30.96 3.74
C GLN A 245 31.12 -30.18 5.05
N ASN A 246 30.00 -29.54 5.40
CA ASN A 246 29.88 -28.80 6.66
C ASN A 246 29.91 -29.74 7.87
N SER A 247 29.29 -30.91 7.78
CA SER A 247 29.34 -31.95 8.81
C SER A 247 30.77 -32.43 9.06
N ARG A 248 31.56 -32.72 8.00
CA ARG A 248 32.98 -33.10 8.12
C ARG A 248 33.83 -32.01 8.77
N LYS A 249 33.50 -30.74 8.53
CA LYS A 249 34.19 -29.58 9.15
C LYS A 249 33.70 -29.26 10.57
N GLY A 250 32.63 -29.92 11.05
CA GLY A 250 31.97 -29.58 12.31
C GLY A 250 31.35 -28.18 12.30
N THR A 251 31.05 -27.62 11.12
CA THR A 251 30.48 -26.28 10.98
C THR A 251 28.94 -26.35 11.07
N PRO A 252 28.30 -25.69 12.07
CA PRO A 252 26.85 -25.62 12.14
C PRO A 252 26.27 -24.91 10.91
N VAL A 253 25.10 -25.37 10.45
CA VAL A 253 24.41 -24.78 9.30
C VAL A 253 23.05 -24.26 9.73
N VAL A 254 22.71 -23.04 9.30
CA VAL A 254 21.37 -22.48 9.46
C VAL A 254 20.46 -23.11 8.40
N PHE A 255 19.74 -24.17 8.79
CA PHE A 255 18.97 -24.99 7.85
C PHE A 255 17.92 -24.19 7.06
N ASN A 256 17.25 -23.20 7.69
CA ASN A 256 16.27 -22.36 7.00
C ASN A 256 16.88 -21.58 5.83
N GLU A 257 18.07 -21.01 6.01
CA GLU A 257 18.76 -20.29 4.94
C GLU A 257 19.17 -21.25 3.82
N LEU A 258 19.70 -22.42 4.19
CA LEU A 258 20.12 -23.44 3.23
C LEU A 258 18.95 -23.91 2.35
N VAL A 259 17.78 -24.19 2.94
CA VAL A 259 16.59 -24.63 2.19
C VAL A 259 16.02 -23.51 1.32
N GLN A 260 16.08 -22.25 1.77
CA GLN A 260 15.72 -21.11 0.93
C GLN A 260 16.66 -21.01 -0.29
N ARG A 261 17.97 -21.10 -0.08
CA ARG A 261 18.99 -21.10 -1.16
C ARG A 261 18.78 -22.26 -2.13
N TYR A 262 18.55 -23.48 -1.63
CA TYR A 262 18.17 -24.66 -2.44
C TYR A 262 16.94 -24.39 -3.31
N SER A 263 15.86 -23.89 -2.70
CA SER A 263 14.61 -23.61 -3.39
C SER A 263 14.80 -22.56 -4.50
N PHE A 264 15.62 -21.54 -4.25
CA PHE A 264 15.95 -20.52 -5.24
C PHE A 264 16.78 -21.06 -6.41
N ASP A 265 17.74 -21.95 -6.16
CA ASP A 265 18.51 -22.59 -7.24
C ASP A 265 17.63 -23.50 -8.11
N ILE A 266 16.69 -24.23 -7.51
CA ILE A 266 15.70 -25.00 -8.27
C ILE A 266 14.82 -24.07 -9.10
N MET A 267 14.26 -23.01 -8.49
CA MET A 267 13.45 -22.03 -9.23
C MET A 267 14.21 -21.45 -10.42
N CYS A 268 15.47 -21.08 -10.23
CA CYS A 268 16.32 -20.56 -11.31
C CYS A 268 16.62 -21.61 -12.38
N THR A 269 16.86 -22.85 -11.98
CA THR A 269 17.13 -23.97 -12.90
C THR A 269 15.91 -24.26 -13.78
N LEU A 270 14.71 -24.24 -13.22
CA LEU A 270 13.47 -24.48 -13.96
C LEU A 270 13.08 -23.27 -14.83
N ALA A 271 13.19 -22.06 -14.29
CA ALA A 271 12.80 -20.82 -14.97
C ALA A 271 13.81 -20.36 -16.03
N PHE A 272 15.11 -20.43 -15.75
CA PHE A 272 16.19 -19.91 -16.58
C PHE A 272 17.09 -21.00 -17.19
N GLY A 273 16.90 -22.25 -16.80
CA GLY A 273 17.62 -23.41 -17.37
C GLY A 273 18.92 -23.77 -16.67
N GLN A 274 19.37 -22.96 -15.70
CA GLN A 274 20.62 -23.16 -14.94
C GLN A 274 20.48 -22.65 -13.49
N PRO A 275 21.18 -23.26 -12.52
CA PRO A 275 21.24 -22.76 -11.15
C PRO A 275 22.05 -21.45 -11.09
N MET A 276 21.83 -20.65 -10.05
CA MET A 276 22.63 -19.44 -9.80
C MET A 276 23.80 -19.72 -8.86
N GLY A 277 23.80 -20.88 -8.19
CA GLY A 277 24.84 -21.29 -7.26
C GLY A 277 24.63 -20.72 -5.86
N TYR A 278 23.38 -20.45 -5.46
CA TYR A 278 23.03 -20.01 -4.10
C TYR A 278 23.49 -21.04 -3.05
N LEU A 279 23.42 -22.33 -3.37
CA LEU A 279 23.89 -23.42 -2.51
C LEU A 279 25.41 -23.48 -2.36
N THR A 280 26.15 -23.26 -3.45
CA THR A 280 27.61 -23.38 -3.44
C THR A 280 28.32 -22.07 -3.11
N GLY A 281 27.58 -20.98 -2.90
CA GLY A 281 28.13 -19.65 -2.68
C GLY A 281 28.85 -19.10 -3.92
N LYS A 282 28.50 -19.60 -5.12
CA LYS A 282 29.06 -19.16 -6.41
C LYS A 282 28.24 -18.04 -7.07
N THR A 283 27.33 -17.45 -6.31
CA THR A 283 26.48 -16.34 -6.73
C THR A 283 27.28 -15.08 -7.01
N THR A 284 26.77 -14.25 -7.92
CA THR A 284 27.29 -12.88 -8.07
C THR A 284 26.72 -11.98 -6.99
N ALA A 285 27.38 -10.84 -6.73
CA ALA A 285 26.85 -9.82 -5.83
C ALA A 285 25.45 -9.31 -6.25
N GLN A 286 25.17 -9.33 -7.56
CA GLN A 286 23.85 -8.99 -8.08
C GLN A 286 22.81 -10.04 -7.70
N ASP A 287 23.11 -11.33 -7.83
CA ASP A 287 22.19 -12.42 -7.48
C ASP A 287 21.83 -12.39 -5.98
N GLU A 288 22.83 -12.22 -5.08
CA GLU A 288 22.59 -12.06 -3.64
C GLU A 288 21.74 -10.82 -3.31
N SER A 289 21.96 -9.70 -4.01
CA SER A 289 21.14 -8.49 -3.83
C SER A 289 19.68 -8.72 -4.23
N ILE A 290 19.43 -9.50 -5.28
CA ILE A 290 18.08 -9.88 -5.70
C ILE A 290 17.43 -10.81 -4.66
N PHE A 291 18.14 -11.84 -4.21
CA PHE A 291 17.64 -12.77 -3.18
C PHE A 291 17.25 -12.04 -1.90
N LYS A 292 18.11 -11.12 -1.43
CA LYS A 292 17.81 -10.27 -0.26
C LYS A 292 16.59 -9.37 -0.51
N SER A 293 16.52 -8.74 -1.67
CA SER A 293 15.40 -7.85 -2.01
C SER A 293 14.05 -8.57 -2.02
N ILE A 294 14.01 -9.83 -2.46
CA ILE A 294 12.79 -10.65 -2.41
C ILE A 294 12.39 -10.92 -0.95
N HIS A 295 13.33 -11.29 -0.09
CA HIS A 295 13.05 -11.51 1.33
C HIS A 295 12.56 -10.24 2.03
N ASP A 296 13.28 -9.12 1.87
CA ASP A 296 12.89 -7.82 2.46
C ASP A 296 11.50 -7.38 1.99
N SER A 297 11.10 -7.73 0.76
CA SER A 297 9.78 -7.39 0.22
C SER A 297 8.63 -8.12 0.93
N LEU A 298 8.87 -9.33 1.47
CA LEU A 298 7.86 -10.11 2.17
C LEU A 298 7.43 -9.44 3.48
N ASP A 299 8.37 -8.84 4.22
CA ASP A 299 8.08 -8.11 5.45
C ASP A 299 7.21 -6.87 5.16
N MET A 300 7.52 -6.16 4.08
CA MET A 300 6.73 -5.02 3.61
C MET A 300 5.31 -5.45 3.20
N ILE A 301 5.18 -6.57 2.48
CA ILE A 301 3.88 -7.14 2.12
C ILE A 301 3.12 -7.54 3.39
N ALA A 302 3.76 -8.22 4.35
CA ALA A 302 3.13 -8.65 5.59
C ALA A 302 2.55 -7.47 6.39
N LEU A 303 3.22 -6.31 6.36
CA LEU A 303 2.74 -5.10 7.04
C LEU A 303 1.59 -4.42 6.29
N PHE A 304 1.68 -4.31 4.96
CA PHE A 304 0.78 -3.48 4.15
C PHE A 304 -0.28 -4.25 3.35
N VAL A 305 -0.35 -5.58 3.45
CA VAL A 305 -1.36 -6.43 2.77
C VAL A 305 -2.79 -5.97 3.07
N HIS A 306 -3.03 -5.45 4.28
CA HIS A 306 -4.32 -4.94 4.71
C HIS A 306 -4.68 -3.56 4.14
N THR A 307 -3.73 -2.90 3.46
CA THR A 307 -3.87 -1.60 2.81
C THR A 307 -3.39 -1.67 1.35
N PRO A 308 -4.18 -2.31 0.44
CA PRO A 308 -3.77 -2.54 -0.94
C PRO A 308 -3.36 -1.28 -1.71
N TRP A 309 -4.01 -0.14 -1.43
CA TRP A 309 -3.67 1.15 -2.05
C TRP A 309 -2.25 1.63 -1.70
N ILE A 310 -1.72 1.30 -0.51
CA ILE A 310 -0.33 1.61 -0.15
C ILE A 310 0.61 0.74 -0.99
N ILE A 311 0.32 -0.55 -1.11
CA ILE A 311 1.08 -1.46 -1.96
C ILE A 311 1.11 -0.95 -3.41
N LYS A 312 -0.01 -0.44 -3.93
CA LYS A 312 -0.05 0.14 -5.28
C LYS A 312 0.86 1.35 -5.46
N ILE A 313 0.96 2.21 -4.44
CA ILE A 313 1.89 3.35 -4.46
C ILE A 313 3.34 2.82 -4.41
N LEU A 314 3.63 1.90 -3.50
CA LEU A 314 4.95 1.29 -3.34
C LEU A 314 5.39 0.54 -4.61
N GLU A 315 4.47 -0.13 -5.28
CA GLU A 315 4.70 -0.81 -6.57
C GLU A 315 5.26 0.18 -7.59
N VAL A 316 4.57 1.30 -7.82
CA VAL A 316 5.01 2.34 -8.77
C VAL A 316 6.39 2.90 -8.38
N CYS A 317 6.61 3.20 -7.10
CA CYS A 317 7.91 3.66 -6.62
C CYS A 317 9.01 2.60 -6.76
N SER A 318 8.65 1.31 -6.67
CA SER A 318 9.60 0.20 -6.77
C SER A 318 9.93 -0.21 -8.22
N MET A 319 9.02 0.08 -9.16
CA MET A 319 9.16 -0.25 -10.58
C MET A 319 10.01 0.77 -11.37
N ILE A 320 10.19 2.00 -10.87
CA ILE A 320 10.94 3.04 -11.60
C ILE A 320 12.42 3.10 -11.14
N PRO A 321 12.76 3.43 -9.88
CA PRO A 321 14.16 3.33 -9.39
C PRO A 321 14.40 2.21 -8.36
N GLY A 322 13.49 1.24 -8.20
CA GLY A 322 13.49 0.37 -7.02
C GLY A 322 13.89 -1.11 -7.21
N PRO A 323 13.73 -1.91 -6.14
CA PRO A 323 14.07 -3.33 -6.13
C PRO A 323 13.32 -4.16 -7.18
N MET A 324 12.05 -3.85 -7.46
CA MET A 324 11.26 -4.58 -8.47
C MET A 324 11.79 -4.34 -9.88
N LYS A 325 12.24 -3.12 -10.20
CA LYS A 325 12.93 -2.87 -11.47
C LYS A 325 14.19 -3.73 -11.60
N ARG A 326 15.02 -3.78 -10.55
CA ARG A 326 16.25 -4.59 -10.55
C ARG A 326 15.93 -6.08 -10.74
N LEU A 327 14.89 -6.59 -10.09
CA LEU A 327 14.43 -7.97 -10.27
C LEU A 327 13.95 -8.23 -11.70
N ASN A 328 13.19 -7.30 -12.29
CA ASN A 328 12.68 -7.45 -13.65
C ASN A 328 13.80 -7.39 -14.69
N ASP A 329 14.74 -6.44 -14.56
CA ASP A 329 15.91 -6.34 -15.43
C ASP A 329 16.80 -7.59 -15.33
N TRP A 330 17.04 -8.07 -14.10
CA TRP A 330 17.79 -9.30 -13.86
C TRP A 330 17.09 -10.51 -14.48
N SER A 331 15.78 -10.67 -14.26
CA SER A 331 14.99 -11.77 -14.82
C SER A 331 15.00 -11.75 -16.35
N ALA A 332 14.85 -10.57 -16.96
CA ALA A 332 14.91 -10.39 -18.40
C ALA A 332 16.28 -10.80 -18.99
N ALA A 333 17.36 -10.42 -18.32
CA ALA A 333 18.71 -10.81 -18.72
C ALA A 333 18.91 -12.34 -18.69
N LYS A 334 18.43 -13.01 -17.64
CA LYS A 334 18.52 -14.48 -17.52
C LYS A 334 17.67 -15.19 -18.58
N VAL A 335 16.47 -14.66 -18.89
CA VAL A 335 15.63 -15.18 -19.98
C VAL A 335 16.32 -15.05 -21.34
N GLU A 336 16.95 -13.91 -21.61
CA GLU A 336 17.65 -13.70 -22.88
C GLU A 336 18.87 -14.62 -23.02
N LEU A 337 19.60 -14.86 -21.92
CA LEU A 337 20.69 -15.84 -21.89
C LEU A 337 20.17 -17.25 -22.23
N ARG A 338 19.06 -17.68 -21.64
CA ARG A 338 18.42 -18.98 -21.96
C ARG A 338 18.07 -19.07 -23.45
N LYS A 339 17.45 -18.03 -24.01
CA LYS A 339 17.09 -17.99 -25.44
C LYS A 339 18.32 -18.12 -26.35
N LYS A 340 19.43 -17.45 -26.01
CA LYS A 340 20.69 -17.56 -26.78
C LYS A 340 21.23 -18.99 -26.77
N VAL A 341 21.27 -19.64 -25.61
CA VAL A 341 21.71 -21.04 -25.50
C VAL A 341 20.83 -21.96 -26.35
N CYS A 342 19.49 -21.83 -26.25
CA CYS A 342 18.59 -22.62 -27.08
C CYS A 342 18.80 -22.39 -28.59
N ARG A 343 19.04 -21.14 -29.01
CA ARG A 343 19.33 -20.84 -30.43
C ARG A 343 20.65 -21.45 -30.90
N THR A 344 21.68 -21.47 -30.05
CA THR A 344 22.95 -22.10 -30.39
C THR A 344 22.80 -23.62 -30.52
N LEU A 345 22.09 -24.26 -29.59
CA LEU A 345 21.82 -25.71 -29.63
C LEU A 345 20.95 -26.14 -30.81
N LEU A 346 20.10 -25.26 -31.34
CA LEU A 346 19.30 -25.54 -32.55
C LEU A 346 20.07 -25.33 -33.86
N LYS A 347 21.24 -24.69 -33.81
CA LYS A 347 22.11 -24.44 -34.98
C LYS A 347 23.28 -25.43 -35.09
N ALA A 348 23.63 -26.08 -33.98
CA ALA A 348 24.56 -27.20 -33.93
C ALA A 348 23.80 -28.49 -34.20
#